data_AF-A0A3M8G9B0-F1
#
_entry.id   AF-A0A3M8G9B0-F1
#
_cell.length_a   1.000
_cell.length_b   1.000
_cell.length_c   1.000
_cell.angle_alpha   90.00
_cell.angle_beta   90.00
_cell.angle_gamma   90.00
#
_symmetry.space_group_name_H-M   'P 1'
#
loop_
_entity.id
_entity.type
_entity.pdbx_description
1 polymer ?
#
loop_
_entity_poly.entity_id
_entity_poly.type
_entity_poly.pdbx_seq_one_letter_code
_entity_poly.pdbx_strand_id
1 'polypeptide(L)'
;MAIEKTLRIESITSFLIKNIIGLALNQETKTLSNKSSSLSLKSKIDLLYDCQKLTKKDYSNLLHILSIRNQFAHNFDCNKFEDLPIYIDGIEKPLLKFCEERTSDLNQDLVNGYNKMIETIMETLKIHFNEIISDAKRQLKNAKARHNRVIEKRLKYYGIIERTEIKKFKPIFIKIFKEEKEKGHDMESLAINVDKRILKLLKENGR
;
A
#
# COMPACT_ATOMS: atom_id res chain seq x y z
N MET A 1 25.34 2.93 -2.76
CA MET A 1 24.65 2.08 -1.75
C MET A 1 23.64 2.84 -0.89
N ALA A 2 24.04 3.89 -0.14
CA ALA A 2 23.13 4.62 0.76
C ALA A 2 21.97 5.32 0.03
N ILE A 3 22.26 5.99 -1.09
CA ILE A 3 21.28 6.70 -1.92
C ILE A 3 20.18 5.75 -2.41
N GLU A 4 20.56 4.62 -3.01
CA GLU A 4 19.61 3.64 -3.55
C GLU A 4 18.67 3.07 -2.47
N LYS A 5 19.21 2.69 -1.31
CA LYS A 5 18.42 2.19 -0.17
C LYS A 5 17.42 3.25 0.32
N THR A 6 17.84 4.51 0.35
CA THR A 6 16.98 5.63 0.76
C THR A 6 15.86 5.90 -0.26
N LEU A 7 16.13 5.78 -1.56
CA LEU A 7 15.10 5.90 -2.61
C LEU A 7 14.03 4.80 -2.50
N ARG A 8 14.42 3.58 -2.10
CA ARG A 8 13.45 2.50 -1.84
C ARG A 8 12.53 2.84 -0.65
N ILE A 9 13.09 3.36 0.44
CA ILE A 9 12.32 3.87 1.58
C ILE A 9 11.37 4.99 1.12
N GLU A 10 11.84 5.92 0.29
CA GLU A 10 11.00 6.99 -0.24
C GLU A 10 9.80 6.51 -1.05
N SER A 11 10.03 5.51 -1.90
CA SER A 11 8.95 4.87 -2.66
C SER A 11 7.90 4.27 -1.73
N ILE A 12 8.33 3.48 -0.73
CA ILE A 12 7.42 2.80 0.21
C ILE A 12 6.66 3.80 1.08
N THR A 13 7.34 4.81 1.64
CA THR A 13 6.68 5.86 2.44
C THR A 13 5.62 6.60 1.63
N SER A 14 5.88 6.86 0.34
CA SER A 14 4.88 7.45 -0.57
C SER A 14 3.65 6.56 -0.75
N PHE A 15 3.83 5.24 -0.89
CA PHE A 15 2.71 4.29 -0.95
C PHE A 15 1.90 4.26 0.36
N LEU A 16 2.57 4.25 1.52
CA LEU A 16 1.91 4.27 2.82
C LEU A 16 1.05 5.52 2.98
N ILE A 17 1.61 6.70 2.65
CA ILE A 17 0.88 7.96 2.75
C ILE A 17 -0.34 7.97 1.84
N LYS A 18 -0.20 7.56 0.57
CA LYS A 18 -1.34 7.46 -0.37
C LYS A 18 -2.48 6.65 0.23
N ASN A 19 -2.16 5.52 0.88
CA ASN A 19 -3.17 4.71 1.53
C ASN A 19 -3.85 5.43 2.70
N ILE A 20 -3.08 6.08 3.58
CA ILE A 20 -3.60 6.81 4.75
C ILE A 20 -4.62 7.87 4.32
N ILE A 21 -4.35 8.60 3.24
CA ILE A 21 -5.24 9.66 2.74
C ILE A 21 -6.33 9.15 1.77
N GLY A 22 -6.42 7.83 1.55
CA GLY A 22 -7.46 7.22 0.71
C GLY A 22 -7.27 7.37 -0.80
N LEU A 23 -6.05 7.66 -1.27
CA LEU A 23 -5.73 7.65 -2.70
C LEU A 23 -5.46 6.23 -3.22
N ALA A 24 -5.77 6.00 -4.49
CA ALA A 24 -5.43 4.73 -5.11
C ALA A 24 -3.91 4.57 -5.22
N LEU A 25 -3.40 3.38 -4.88
CA LEU A 25 -1.96 3.13 -4.80
C LEU A 25 -1.25 3.33 -6.14
N ASN A 26 -1.93 2.97 -7.24
CA ASN A 26 -1.44 3.10 -8.61
C ASN A 26 -1.71 4.50 -9.22
N GLN A 27 -2.38 5.40 -8.50
CA GLN A 27 -2.64 6.74 -9.00
C GLN A 27 -1.36 7.56 -8.96
N GLU A 28 -1.04 8.21 -10.09
CA GLU A 28 -0.01 9.24 -10.11
C GLU A 28 -0.46 10.47 -9.33
N THR A 29 0.44 10.98 -8.51
CA THR A 29 0.18 12.12 -7.64
C THR A 29 1.33 13.10 -7.76
N LYS A 30 1.04 14.38 -7.99
CA LYS A 30 2.09 15.41 -8.07
C LYS A 30 2.94 15.48 -6.79
N THR A 31 2.30 15.36 -5.63
CA THR A 31 2.92 15.57 -4.31
C THR A 31 3.55 14.33 -3.70
N LEU A 32 3.07 13.12 -4.02
CA LEU A 32 3.60 11.84 -3.48
C LEU A 32 4.32 11.02 -4.56
N SER A 33 4.90 11.69 -5.57
CA SER A 33 5.82 11.05 -6.51
C SER A 33 7.28 11.21 -6.06
N ASN A 34 8.22 10.85 -6.94
CA ASN A 34 9.65 11.02 -6.73
C ASN A 34 10.22 12.15 -7.61
N LYS A 35 9.36 13.05 -8.11
CA LYS A 35 9.75 14.23 -8.89
C LYS A 35 10.22 15.35 -7.95
N SER A 36 11.05 16.27 -8.44
CA SER A 36 11.56 17.42 -7.68
C SER A 36 10.49 18.31 -7.03
N SER A 37 9.27 18.34 -7.60
CA SER A 37 8.12 19.08 -7.06
C SER A 37 7.29 18.29 -6.03
N SER A 38 7.71 17.08 -5.70
CA SER A 38 7.04 16.22 -4.71
C SER A 38 7.45 16.61 -3.29
N LEU A 39 6.69 16.14 -2.31
CA LEU A 39 7.09 16.25 -0.91
C LEU A 39 8.46 15.60 -0.71
N SER A 40 9.32 16.28 0.04
CA SER A 40 10.61 15.73 0.42
C SER A 40 10.43 14.44 1.23
N LEU A 41 11.40 13.52 1.16
CA LEU A 41 11.39 12.33 2.02
C LEU A 41 11.26 12.69 3.51
N LYS A 42 11.88 13.79 3.96
CA LYS A 42 11.72 14.27 5.35
C LYS A 42 10.25 14.56 5.65
N SER A 43 9.58 15.34 4.81
CA SER A 43 8.15 15.65 4.98
C SER A 43 7.28 14.38 4.97
N LYS A 44 7.63 13.39 4.14
CA LYS A 44 6.94 12.09 4.12
C LYS A 44 7.13 11.34 5.46
N ILE A 45 8.33 11.35 6.03
CA ILE A 45 8.63 10.73 7.34
C ILE A 45 7.90 11.46 8.46
N ASP A 46 7.90 12.79 8.47
CA ASP A 46 7.16 13.61 9.43
C ASP A 46 5.66 13.26 9.41
N LEU A 47 5.05 13.19 8.22
CA LEU A 47 3.65 12.78 8.07
C LEU A 47 3.36 11.38 8.62
N LEU A 48 4.25 10.41 8.36
CA LEU A 48 4.07 9.05 8.88
C LEU A 48 4.20 9.01 10.41
N TYR A 49 5.07 9.83 10.99
CA TYR A 49 5.21 9.95 12.43
C TYR A 49 3.97 10.59 13.06
N ASP A 50 3.46 11.68 12.48
CA ASP A 50 2.23 12.37 12.92
C ASP A 50 1.01 11.44 12.84
N CYS A 51 0.97 10.57 11.82
CA CYS A 51 -0.05 9.52 11.67
C CYS A 51 0.16 8.31 12.59
N GLN A 52 1.13 8.37 13.52
CA GLN A 52 1.48 7.31 14.46
C GLN A 52 1.84 5.99 13.77
N LYS A 53 2.39 6.05 12.55
CA LYS A 53 2.90 4.90 11.79
C LYS A 53 4.39 4.65 12.01
N LEU A 54 5.07 5.51 12.76
CA LEU A 54 6.48 5.33 13.10
C LEU A 54 6.64 5.50 14.60
N THR A 55 7.45 4.65 15.22
CA THR A 55 7.86 4.91 16.60
C THR A 55 8.87 6.07 16.65
N LYS A 56 9.09 6.64 17.83
CA LYS A 56 10.14 7.65 18.03
C LYS A 56 11.52 7.14 17.59
N LYS A 57 11.79 5.83 17.79
CA LYS A 57 13.04 5.18 17.36
C LYS A 57 13.14 5.13 15.84
N ASP A 58 12.08 4.71 15.16
CA ASP A 58 12.07 4.62 13.69
C ASP A 58 12.24 5.99 13.04
N TYR A 59 11.53 6.99 13.58
CA TYR A 59 11.67 8.38 13.16
C TYR A 59 13.13 8.86 13.27
N SER A 60 13.77 8.64 14.42
CA SER A 60 15.19 9.00 14.61
C SER A 60 16.12 8.30 13.63
N ASN A 61 15.92 6.99 13.42
CA ASN A 61 16.73 6.21 12.48
C ASN A 61 16.55 6.70 11.04
N LEU A 62 15.32 7.02 10.63
CA LEU A 62 15.02 7.57 9.31
C LEU A 62 15.66 8.95 9.09
N LEU A 63 15.74 9.79 10.13
CA LEU A 63 16.48 11.05 10.06
C LEU A 63 17.99 10.82 9.92
N HIS A 64 18.57 9.85 10.61
CA HIS A 64 19.98 9.48 10.41
C HIS A 64 20.25 8.99 8.98
N ILE A 65 19.39 8.11 8.45
CA ILE A 65 19.47 7.62 7.06
C ILE A 65 19.42 8.79 6.07
N LEU A 66 18.52 9.74 6.28
CA LEU A 66 18.42 10.95 5.47
C LEU A 66 19.70 11.78 5.50
N SER A 67 20.24 12.04 6.69
CA SER A 67 21.48 12.80 6.84
C SER A 67 22.63 12.11 6.13
N ILE A 68 22.82 10.80 6.34
CA ILE A 68 23.85 10.00 5.67
C ILE A 68 23.71 10.06 4.15
N ARG A 69 22.49 9.88 3.63
CA ARG A 69 22.22 9.99 2.18
C ARG A 69 22.64 11.34 1.63
N ASN A 70 22.33 12.42 2.33
CA ASN A 70 22.64 13.77 1.86
C ASN A 70 24.15 14.00 1.78
N GLN A 71 24.93 13.48 2.73
CA GLN A 71 26.39 13.54 2.67
C GLN A 71 26.93 12.84 1.43
N PHE A 72 26.54 11.58 1.21
CA PHE A 72 26.96 10.83 0.02
C PHE A 72 26.45 11.41 -1.31
N ALA A 73 25.37 12.18 -1.30
CA ALA A 73 24.79 12.75 -2.52
C ALA A 73 25.38 14.12 -2.89
N HIS A 74 25.85 14.90 -1.91
CA HIS A 74 26.21 16.30 -2.10
C HIS A 74 27.67 16.62 -1.75
N ASN A 75 28.33 15.82 -0.91
CA ASN A 75 29.68 16.08 -0.45
C ASN A 75 30.65 15.13 -1.14
N PHE A 76 31.39 15.67 -2.11
CA PHE A 76 32.36 14.92 -2.92
C PHE A 76 33.49 14.30 -2.09
N ASP A 77 33.81 14.92 -0.95
CA ASP A 77 34.85 14.46 -0.03
C ASP A 77 34.36 13.35 0.93
N CYS A 78 33.06 13.02 0.92
CA CYS A 78 32.47 11.96 1.73
C CYS A 78 32.28 10.69 0.88
N ASN A 79 33.32 9.85 0.80
CA ASN A 79 33.34 8.67 -0.07
C ASN A 79 33.12 7.36 0.69
N LYS A 80 33.37 7.36 2.00
CA LYS A 80 33.26 6.20 2.88
C LYS A 80 32.42 6.52 4.11
N PHE A 81 32.01 5.48 4.84
CA PHE A 81 31.25 5.66 6.07
C PHE A 81 32.11 6.21 7.21
N GLU A 82 33.43 5.94 7.22
CA GLU A 82 34.39 6.54 8.16
C GLU A 82 34.53 8.07 7.99
N ASP A 83 34.13 8.63 6.85
CA ASP A 83 34.16 10.08 6.61
C ASP A 83 32.95 10.79 7.26
N LEU A 84 31.84 10.07 7.49
CA LEU A 84 30.58 10.64 8.00
C LEU A 84 30.71 11.43 9.32
N PRO A 85 31.53 11.02 10.31
CA PRO A 85 31.65 11.74 11.58
C PRO A 85 32.19 13.17 11.42
N ILE A 86 32.92 13.45 10.33
CA ILE A 86 33.40 14.80 9.99
C ILE A 86 32.22 15.74 9.70
N TYR A 87 31.14 15.20 9.11
CA TYR A 87 30.00 15.99 8.62
C TYR A 87 28.73 15.84 9.45
N ILE A 88 28.61 14.75 10.22
CA ILE A 88 27.45 14.45 11.05
C ILE A 88 27.95 14.08 12.45
N ASP A 89 27.91 15.07 13.35
CA ASP A 89 28.33 14.87 14.73
C ASP A 89 27.56 13.72 15.40
N GLY A 90 28.32 12.85 16.06
CA GLY A 90 27.80 11.71 16.81
C GLY A 90 27.13 10.60 16.00
N ILE A 91 27.22 10.58 14.66
CA ILE A 91 26.56 9.57 13.80
C ILE A 91 27.08 8.15 14.03
N GLU A 92 28.31 8.01 14.52
CA GLU A 92 28.92 6.71 14.81
C GLU A 92 28.14 5.96 15.87
N LYS A 93 27.73 6.64 16.94
CA LYS A 93 27.04 6.01 18.08
C LYS A 93 25.76 5.26 17.68
N PRO A 94 24.81 5.86 16.92
CA PRO A 94 23.64 5.12 16.47
C PRO A 94 24.00 4.03 15.47
N LEU A 95 24.97 4.22 14.56
CA LEU A 95 25.36 3.16 13.60
C LEU A 95 26.00 1.96 14.31
N LEU A 96 26.97 2.22 15.17
CA LEU A 96 27.68 1.19 15.94
C LEU A 96 26.76 0.44 16.91
N LYS A 97 25.64 1.03 17.33
CA LYS A 97 24.61 0.32 18.12
C LYS A 97 23.93 -0.81 17.33
N PHE A 98 23.88 -0.69 16.00
CA PHE A 98 23.33 -1.71 15.10
C PHE A 98 24.40 -2.68 14.58
N CYS A 99 25.67 -2.45 14.89
CA CYS A 99 26.77 -3.35 14.56
C CYS A 99 26.90 -4.40 15.66
N GLU A 100 26.42 -5.62 15.41
CA GLU A 100 26.42 -6.73 16.38
C GLU A 100 27.83 -7.29 16.60
N GLU A 101 28.65 -7.35 15.54
CA GLU A 101 30.02 -7.87 15.56
C GLU A 101 31.00 -6.79 15.07
N ARG A 102 31.82 -6.28 15.99
CA ARG A 102 32.82 -5.27 15.65
C ARG A 102 34.07 -5.89 15.08
N THR A 103 34.65 -5.21 14.12
CA THR A 103 35.88 -5.59 13.45
C THR A 103 37.00 -4.58 13.76
N SER A 104 38.19 -4.81 13.24
CA SER A 104 39.27 -3.82 13.28
C SER A 104 39.10 -2.69 12.25
N ASP A 105 38.10 -2.77 11.37
CA ASP A 105 37.81 -1.79 10.33
C ASP A 105 36.56 -0.97 10.69
N LEU A 106 36.78 0.28 11.11
CA LEU A 106 35.71 1.21 11.50
C LEU A 106 34.72 1.45 10.34
N ASN A 107 35.21 1.60 9.11
CA ASN A 107 34.35 1.83 7.97
C ASN A 107 33.40 0.64 7.75
N GLN A 108 33.92 -0.59 7.88
CA GLN A 108 33.11 -1.80 7.75
C GLN A 108 32.04 -1.90 8.86
N ASP A 109 32.40 -1.59 10.11
CA ASP A 109 31.47 -1.57 11.23
C ASP A 109 30.32 -0.57 11.02
N LEU A 110 30.64 0.63 10.54
CA LEU A 110 29.64 1.67 10.25
C LEU A 110 28.74 1.29 9.07
N VAL A 111 29.30 0.65 8.03
CA VAL A 111 28.52 0.09 6.91
C VAL A 111 27.55 -0.98 7.41
N ASN A 112 28.02 -1.91 8.24
CA ASN A 112 27.20 -2.98 8.81
C ASN A 112 26.07 -2.41 9.67
N GLY A 113 26.39 -1.46 10.55
CA GLY A 113 25.41 -0.74 11.36
C GLY A 113 24.35 -0.02 10.53
N TYR A 114 24.76 0.67 9.46
CA TYR A 114 23.83 1.32 8.54
C TYR A 114 22.91 0.33 7.83
N ASN A 115 23.46 -0.80 7.34
CA ASN A 115 22.66 -1.82 6.68
C ASN A 115 21.62 -2.42 7.61
N LYS A 116 22.01 -2.75 8.85
CA LYS A 116 21.09 -3.28 9.85
C LYS A 116 20.02 -2.26 10.28
N MET A 117 20.39 -0.97 10.36
CA MET A 117 19.42 0.11 10.59
C MET A 117 18.39 0.20 9.44
N ILE A 118 18.84 0.12 8.19
CA ILE A 118 17.97 0.08 7.00
C ILE A 118 17.04 -1.14 7.05
N GLU A 119 17.57 -2.32 7.37
CA GLU A 119 16.78 -3.55 7.51
C GLU A 119 15.67 -3.39 8.54
N THR A 120 15.99 -2.87 9.72
CA THR A 120 15.02 -2.60 10.80
C THR A 120 13.88 -1.67 10.33
N ILE A 121 14.23 -0.61 9.60
CA ILE A 121 13.24 0.32 9.02
C ILE A 121 12.40 -0.38 7.96
N MET A 122 13.01 -1.16 7.08
CA MET A 122 12.30 -1.87 6.02
C MET A 122 11.33 -2.92 6.59
N GLU A 123 11.70 -3.60 7.67
CA GLU A 123 10.81 -4.51 8.40
C GLU A 123 9.60 -3.77 8.97
N THR A 124 9.83 -2.62 9.60
CA THR A 124 8.75 -1.76 10.12
C THR A 124 7.80 -1.31 9.01
N LEU A 125 8.34 -0.79 7.91
CA LEU A 125 7.53 -0.37 6.77
C LEU A 125 6.77 -1.55 6.13
N LYS A 126 7.36 -2.75 6.11
CA LYS A 126 6.73 -3.97 5.59
C LYS A 126 5.52 -4.39 6.45
N ILE A 127 5.60 -4.24 7.78
CA ILE A 127 4.46 -4.49 8.67
C ILE A 127 3.29 -3.59 8.27
N HIS A 128 3.50 -2.29 8.15
CA HIS A 128 2.46 -1.35 7.74
C HIS A 128 1.93 -1.64 6.34
N PHE A 129 2.80 -2.05 5.41
CA PHE A 129 2.35 -2.44 4.07
C PHE A 129 1.46 -3.69 4.10
N ASN A 130 1.76 -4.67 4.96
CA ASN A 130 0.94 -5.87 5.13
C ASN A 130 -0.43 -5.55 5.78
N GLU A 131 -0.50 -4.59 6.69
CA GLU A 131 -1.76 -4.08 7.24
C GLU A 131 -2.65 -3.53 6.11
N ILE A 132 -2.09 -2.73 5.20
CA ILE A 132 -2.80 -2.19 4.04
C ILE A 132 -3.38 -3.30 3.17
N ILE A 133 -2.57 -4.32 2.85
CA ILE A 133 -3.01 -5.47 2.03
C ILE A 133 -4.15 -6.22 2.74
N SER A 134 -4.03 -6.39 4.05
CA SER A 134 -5.03 -7.11 4.86
C SER A 134 -6.36 -6.35 4.91
N ASP A 135 -6.29 -5.04 5.07
CA ASP A 135 -7.45 -4.16 5.05
C ASP A 135 -8.12 -4.12 3.67
N ALA A 136 -7.35 -4.05 2.59
CA ALA A 136 -7.89 -4.15 1.23
C ALA A 136 -8.60 -5.49 0.98
N LYS A 137 -8.02 -6.61 1.42
CA LYS A 137 -8.65 -7.94 1.35
C LYS A 137 -9.96 -7.99 2.15
N ARG A 138 -9.99 -7.41 3.35
CA ARG A 138 -11.20 -7.31 4.19
C ARG A 138 -12.29 -6.48 3.51
N GLN A 139 -11.94 -5.32 2.96
CA GLN A 139 -12.86 -4.47 2.22
C GLN A 139 -13.44 -5.20 1.00
N LEU A 140 -12.61 -5.89 0.22
CA LEU A 140 -13.06 -6.69 -0.92
C LEU A 140 -14.02 -7.81 -0.51
N LYS A 141 -13.73 -8.53 0.57
CA LYS A 141 -14.62 -9.57 1.13
C LYS A 141 -15.97 -8.98 1.53
N ASN A 142 -15.96 -7.82 2.21
CA ASN A 142 -17.17 -7.12 2.63
C ASN A 142 -17.99 -6.62 1.43
N ALA A 143 -17.33 -6.07 0.40
CA ALA A 143 -17.98 -5.65 -0.84
C ALA A 143 -18.65 -6.84 -1.55
N LYS A 144 -17.96 -7.98 -1.68
CA LYS A 144 -18.52 -9.22 -2.24
C LYS A 144 -19.72 -9.72 -1.42
N ALA A 145 -19.65 -9.68 -0.10
CA ALA A 145 -20.76 -10.09 0.76
C ALA A 145 -21.98 -9.17 0.60
N ARG A 146 -21.78 -7.84 0.53
CA ARG A 146 -22.85 -6.88 0.26
C ARG A 146 -23.48 -7.12 -1.11
N HIS A 147 -22.67 -7.28 -2.14
CA HIS A 147 -23.13 -7.57 -3.49
C HIS A 147 -23.95 -8.88 -3.54
N ASN A 148 -23.48 -9.93 -2.87
CA ASN A 148 -24.19 -11.20 -2.74
C ASN A 148 -25.57 -11.03 -2.08
N ARG A 149 -25.67 -10.24 -1.01
CA ARG A 149 -26.95 -9.96 -0.34
C ARG A 149 -27.93 -9.24 -1.26
N VAL A 150 -27.46 -8.29 -2.07
CA VAL A 150 -28.30 -7.59 -3.04
C VAL A 150 -28.84 -8.55 -4.10
N ILE A 151 -27.97 -9.40 -4.67
CA ILE A 151 -28.40 -10.40 -5.65
C ILE A 151 -29.41 -11.37 -5.04
N GLU A 152 -29.14 -11.89 -3.85
CA GLU A 152 -30.05 -12.82 -3.17
C GLU A 152 -31.41 -12.18 -2.88
N LYS A 153 -31.45 -10.91 -2.45
CA LYS A 153 -32.71 -10.15 -2.32
C LYS A 153 -33.46 -10.06 -3.66
N ARG A 154 -32.75 -9.81 -4.75
CA ARG A 154 -33.35 -9.71 -6.10
C ARG A 154 -33.86 -11.06 -6.61
N LEU A 155 -33.12 -12.15 -6.40
CA LEU A 155 -33.57 -13.50 -6.75
C LEU A 155 -34.81 -13.90 -5.96
N LYS A 156 -34.87 -13.57 -4.66
CA LYS A 156 -36.07 -13.78 -3.83
C LYS A 156 -37.28 -12.99 -4.32
N TYR A 157 -37.07 -11.77 -4.82
CA TYR A 157 -38.13 -10.98 -5.46
C TYR A 157 -38.73 -11.70 -6.69
N TYR A 158 -37.93 -12.51 -7.40
CA TYR A 158 -38.42 -13.37 -8.48
C TYR A 158 -38.96 -14.74 -8.02
N GLY A 159 -39.20 -14.92 -6.72
CA GLY A 159 -39.69 -16.20 -6.18
C GLY A 159 -38.63 -17.29 -6.05
N ILE A 160 -37.34 -16.99 -6.27
CA ILE A 160 -36.25 -17.96 -6.10
C ILE A 160 -35.77 -17.92 -4.64
N ILE A 161 -36.39 -18.75 -3.80
CA ILE A 161 -36.22 -18.72 -2.34
C ILE A 161 -35.26 -19.83 -1.86
N GLU A 162 -35.29 -20.99 -2.52
CA GLU A 162 -34.51 -22.17 -2.11
C GLU A 162 -33.01 -21.97 -2.28
N ARG A 163 -32.23 -22.43 -1.30
CA ARG A 163 -30.75 -22.24 -1.30
C ARG A 163 -30.09 -22.89 -2.51
N THR A 164 -30.56 -24.06 -2.94
CA THR A 164 -30.05 -24.80 -4.11
C THR A 164 -30.30 -24.03 -5.40
N GLU A 165 -31.47 -23.41 -5.52
CA GLU A 165 -31.85 -22.62 -6.69
C GLU A 165 -31.14 -21.27 -6.71
N ILE A 166 -31.00 -20.60 -5.57
CA ILE A 166 -30.19 -19.39 -5.46
C ILE A 166 -28.76 -19.67 -5.94
N LYS A 167 -28.16 -20.80 -5.54
CA LYS A 167 -26.83 -21.19 -6.04
C LYS A 167 -26.81 -21.39 -7.56
N LYS A 168 -27.87 -21.97 -8.15
CA LYS A 168 -28.01 -22.19 -9.61
C LYS A 168 -28.20 -20.89 -10.38
N PHE A 169 -29.10 -20.01 -9.94
CA PHE A 169 -29.50 -18.81 -10.67
C PHE A 169 -28.61 -17.58 -10.42
N LYS A 170 -27.90 -17.52 -9.29
CA LYS A 170 -26.97 -16.44 -8.99
C LYS A 170 -25.89 -16.19 -10.06
N PRO A 171 -25.13 -17.20 -10.55
CA PRO A 171 -24.16 -16.96 -11.62
C PRO A 171 -24.83 -16.49 -12.93
N ILE A 172 -26.05 -16.97 -13.23
CA ILE A 172 -26.84 -16.56 -14.40
C ILE A 172 -27.23 -15.08 -14.27
N PHE A 173 -27.74 -14.67 -13.11
CA PHE A 173 -28.09 -13.29 -12.83
C PHE A 173 -26.87 -12.35 -12.97
N ILE A 174 -25.73 -12.73 -12.41
CA ILE A 174 -24.49 -11.96 -12.54
C ILE A 174 -24.07 -11.82 -14.01
N LYS A 175 -24.19 -12.90 -14.79
CA LYS A 175 -23.85 -12.91 -16.22
C LYS A 175 -24.74 -11.93 -17.00
N ILE A 176 -26.06 -12.02 -16.83
CA ILE A 176 -27.03 -11.14 -17.50
C ILE A 176 -26.79 -9.68 -17.11
N PHE A 177 -26.59 -9.41 -15.82
CA PHE A 177 -26.32 -8.05 -15.36
C PHE A 177 -25.06 -7.46 -16.00
N LYS A 178 -23.98 -8.25 -16.14
CA LYS A 178 -22.75 -7.81 -16.83
C LYS A 178 -22.99 -7.53 -18.30
N GLU A 179 -23.63 -8.45 -19.01
CA GLU A 179 -23.92 -8.31 -20.44
C GLU A 179 -24.78 -7.08 -20.73
N GLU A 180 -25.80 -6.80 -19.90
CA GLU A 180 -26.62 -5.60 -20.07
C GLU A 180 -25.86 -4.32 -19.70
N LYS A 181 -24.95 -4.37 -18.72
CA LYS A 181 -24.13 -3.22 -18.35
C LYS A 181 -23.12 -2.86 -19.45
N GLU A 182 -22.55 -3.85 -20.12
CA GLU A 182 -21.60 -3.66 -21.23
C GLU A 182 -22.24 -3.00 -22.45
N LYS A 183 -23.56 -3.06 -22.59
CA LYS A 183 -24.31 -2.33 -23.64
C LYS A 183 -24.43 -0.83 -23.38
N GLY A 184 -23.90 -0.32 -22.26
CA GLY A 184 -23.87 1.11 -21.95
C GLY A 184 -25.22 1.71 -21.55
N HIS A 185 -26.18 0.87 -21.14
CA HIS A 185 -27.46 1.35 -20.62
C HIS A 185 -27.25 2.22 -19.36
N ASP A 186 -28.04 3.27 -19.21
CA ASP A 186 -28.19 3.95 -17.93
C ASP A 186 -28.75 2.97 -16.87
N MET A 187 -28.68 3.34 -15.59
CA MET A 187 -29.04 2.44 -14.49
C MET A 187 -30.51 2.00 -14.51
N GLU A 188 -31.43 2.82 -15.02
CA GLU A 188 -32.85 2.53 -15.05
C GLU A 188 -33.18 1.56 -16.19
N SER A 189 -32.67 1.85 -17.38
CA SER A 189 -32.72 0.97 -18.55
C SER A 189 -32.07 -0.38 -18.28
N LEU A 190 -30.92 -0.38 -17.58
CA LEU A 190 -30.21 -1.60 -17.17
C LEU A 190 -31.08 -2.47 -16.27
N ALA A 191 -31.72 -1.88 -15.25
CA ALA A 191 -32.58 -2.63 -14.34
C ALA A 191 -33.76 -3.28 -15.09
N ILE A 192 -34.44 -2.54 -15.95
CA ILE A 192 -35.57 -3.04 -16.75
C ILE A 192 -35.16 -4.20 -17.66
N ASN A 193 -34.02 -4.08 -18.34
CA ASN A 193 -33.54 -5.10 -19.28
C ASN A 193 -33.09 -6.38 -18.57
N VAL A 194 -32.41 -6.24 -17.43
CA VAL A 194 -32.04 -7.37 -16.58
C VAL A 194 -33.29 -8.10 -16.09
N ASP A 195 -34.29 -7.36 -15.57
CA ASP A 195 -35.54 -7.93 -15.08
C ASP A 195 -36.28 -8.70 -16.20
N LYS A 196 -36.40 -8.11 -17.40
CA LYS A 196 -37.02 -8.77 -18.57
C LYS A 196 -36.33 -10.09 -18.93
N ARG A 197 -35.00 -10.12 -18.98
CA ARG A 197 -34.24 -11.33 -19.33
C ARG A 197 -34.37 -12.41 -18.25
N ILE A 198 -34.38 -12.03 -16.97
CA ILE A 198 -34.56 -12.97 -15.86
C ILE A 198 -35.96 -13.57 -15.89
N LEU A 199 -37.01 -12.76 -16.05
CA LEU A 199 -38.39 -13.24 -16.12
C LEU A 199 -38.61 -14.17 -17.32
N LYS A 200 -38.01 -13.86 -18.48
CA LYS A 200 -38.07 -14.74 -19.66
C LYS A 200 -37.43 -16.10 -19.36
N LEU A 201 -36.25 -16.12 -18.75
CA LEU A 201 -35.57 -17.36 -18.38
C LEU A 201 -36.35 -18.18 -17.36
N LEU A 202 -37.00 -17.53 -16.39
CA LEU A 202 -37.84 -18.24 -15.42
C LEU A 202 -39.02 -18.93 -16.09
N LYS A 203 -39.71 -18.24 -17.00
CA LYS A 203 -40.79 -18.82 -17.81
C LYS A 203 -40.32 -20.03 -18.63
N GLU A 204 -39.16 -19.93 -19.27
CA GLU A 204 -38.56 -21.03 -20.05
C GLU A 204 -38.19 -22.25 -19.18
N ASN A 205 -38.01 -22.06 -17.87
CA ASN A 205 -37.70 -23.11 -16.91
C ASN A 205 -38.93 -23.56 -16.10
N GLY A 206 -40.15 -23.22 -16.54
CA GLY A 206 -41.40 -23.63 -15.90
C GLY A 206 -41.72 -22.89 -14.60
N ARG A 207 -41.31 -21.62 -14.48
CA ARG A 207 -41.60 -20.74 -13.35
C ARG A 207 -42.30 -19.45 -13.76
#